data_AF-A0A8C7TYM0-F1
#
_entry.id   AF-A0A8C7TYM0-F1
#
_cell.length_a   1.000
_cell.length_b   1.000
_cell.length_c   1.000
_cell.angle_alpha   90.00
_cell.angle_beta   90.00
_cell.angle_gamma   90.00
#
_symmetry.space_group_name_H-M   'P 1'
#
loop_
_entity.id
_entity.type
_entity.pdbx_description
1 polymer ?
#
loop_
_entity_poly.entity_id
_entity_poly.type
_entity_poly.pdbx_seq_one_letter_code
_entity_poly.pdbx_strand_id
1 'polypeptide(L)'
;MAHQTITWMSTFLCLAQVFSMPMPCKLQRHLVGTTYLLLRDMGGHFPLECLQENVFMAFPATAFASSGEPQVNRQLYDSIYETLKNIDTLFRTDELPTMWDQQKLEYFQNIIYRQIEESECVSTYLGQYRQAKMLNTYFRNIAAVLKEKVGYKQIHYNGKQCLDTISM
;
A
#
# COMPACT_ATOMS: atom_id res chain seq x y z
N MET A 1 -29.94 -24.07 -41.75
CA MET A 1 -29.96 -24.30 -40.29
C MET A 1 -28.55 -24.36 -39.71
N ALA A 2 -27.67 -25.29 -40.13
CA ALA A 2 -26.32 -25.44 -39.55
C ALA A 2 -25.39 -24.21 -39.72
N HIS A 3 -25.42 -23.54 -40.88
CA HIS A 3 -24.54 -22.39 -41.13
C HIS A 3 -24.82 -21.19 -40.21
N GLN A 4 -26.08 -20.90 -39.90
CA GLN A 4 -26.45 -19.78 -39.01
C GLN A 4 -26.02 -20.05 -37.56
N THR A 5 -26.09 -21.31 -37.12
CA THR A 5 -25.64 -21.73 -35.79
C THR A 5 -24.12 -21.59 -35.67
N ILE A 6 -23.37 -21.95 -36.71
CA ILE A 6 -21.91 -21.80 -36.73
C ILE A 6 -21.52 -20.31 -36.65
N THR A 7 -22.15 -19.42 -37.42
CA THR A 7 -21.83 -17.98 -37.37
C THR A 7 -22.10 -17.37 -36.00
N TRP A 8 -23.20 -17.76 -35.35
CA TRP A 8 -23.54 -17.31 -33.99
C TRP A 8 -22.51 -17.76 -32.96
N MET A 9 -22.09 -19.03 -33.01
CA MET A 9 -21.08 -19.55 -32.08
C MET A 9 -19.73 -18.86 -32.27
N SER A 10 -19.34 -18.55 -33.51
CA SER A 10 -18.12 -17.77 -33.81
C SER A 10 -18.19 -16.36 -33.23
N THR A 11 -19.33 -15.67 -33.34
CA THR A 11 -19.47 -14.32 -32.77
C THR A 11 -19.42 -14.30 -31.24
N PHE A 12 -20.00 -15.30 -30.56
CA PHE A 12 -19.89 -15.44 -29.11
C PHE A 12 -18.46 -15.74 -28.65
N LEU A 13 -17.74 -16.60 -29.38
CA LEU A 13 -16.34 -16.91 -29.09
C LEU A 13 -15.44 -15.67 -29.28
N CYS A 14 -15.64 -14.88 -30.33
CA CYS A 14 -14.88 -13.65 -30.55
C CYS A 14 -15.16 -12.59 -29.48
N LEU A 15 -16.41 -12.44 -29.04
CA LEU A 15 -16.76 -11.50 -27.95
C LEU A 15 -16.16 -11.93 -26.61
N ALA A 16 -16.14 -13.23 -26.29
CA ALA A 16 -15.51 -13.74 -25.08
C ALA A 16 -13.99 -13.52 -25.05
N GLN A 17 -13.32 -13.45 -26.21
CA GLN A 17 -11.88 -13.18 -26.31
C GLN A 17 -11.50 -11.70 -26.11
N VAL A 18 -12.43 -10.76 -26.28
CA VAL A 18 -12.16 -9.33 -26.04
C VAL A 18 -12.20 -8.97 -24.55
N PHE A 19 -12.97 -9.72 -23.75
CA PHE A 19 -13.05 -9.55 -22.30
C PHE A 19 -11.94 -10.27 -21.50
N SER A 20 -11.05 -11.00 -22.17
CA SER A 20 -9.95 -11.74 -21.53
C SER A 20 -8.57 -11.10 -21.71
N MET A 21 -8.51 -9.81 -22.08
CA MET A 21 -7.25 -9.07 -21.96
C MET A 21 -6.89 -8.94 -20.47
N PRO A 22 -5.71 -9.43 -20.04
CA PRO A 22 -5.26 -9.21 -18.67
C PRO A 22 -5.21 -7.70 -18.44
N MET A 23 -5.95 -7.19 -17.45
CA MET A 23 -5.74 -5.80 -17.02
C MET A 23 -4.30 -5.73 -16.53
N PRO A 24 -3.43 -4.92 -17.17
CA PRO A 24 -2.07 -4.77 -16.70
C PRO A 24 -2.12 -4.16 -15.30
N CYS A 25 -1.40 -4.74 -14.35
CA CYS A 25 -1.22 -4.13 -13.04
C CYS A 25 -0.60 -2.74 -13.20
N LYS A 26 -1.33 -1.70 -12.80
CA LYS A 26 -0.92 -0.31 -13.01
C LYS A 26 -0.78 0.39 -11.68
N LEU A 27 0.40 0.26 -11.07
CA LEU A 27 0.76 1.11 -9.96
C LEU A 27 1.14 2.51 -10.49
N GLN A 28 0.38 3.53 -10.10
CA GLN A 28 0.62 4.90 -10.52
C GLN A 28 1.67 5.59 -9.65
N ARG A 29 2.91 5.71 -10.15
CA ARG A 29 4.03 6.32 -9.42
C ARG A 29 3.73 7.72 -8.86
N HIS A 30 2.99 8.55 -9.59
CA HIS A 30 2.67 9.90 -9.13
C HIS A 30 1.84 9.91 -7.84
N LEU A 31 1.04 8.86 -7.60
CA LEU A 31 0.24 8.74 -6.39
C LEU A 31 1.08 8.42 -5.16
N VAL A 32 2.21 7.72 -5.32
CA VAL A 32 3.18 7.53 -4.23
C VAL A 32 3.78 8.87 -3.80
N GLY A 33 4.06 9.75 -4.76
CA GLY A 33 4.50 11.12 -4.47
C GLY A 33 3.42 11.92 -3.73
N THR A 34 2.16 11.81 -4.15
CA THR A 34 1.04 12.48 -3.47
C THR A 34 0.82 11.95 -2.05
N THR A 35 0.86 10.63 -1.83
CA THR A 35 0.68 10.05 -0.48
C THR A 35 1.80 10.49 0.46
N TYR A 36 3.04 10.58 -0.02
CA TYR A 36 4.16 11.14 0.74
C TYR A 36 3.88 12.58 1.20
N LEU A 37 3.48 13.45 0.29
CA LEU A 37 3.20 14.86 0.60
C LEU A 37 2.04 15.01 1.59
N LEU A 38 0.96 14.24 1.39
CA LEU A 38 -0.18 14.25 2.31
C LEU A 38 0.23 13.80 3.72
N LEU A 39 1.03 12.74 3.83
CA LEU A 39 1.52 12.25 5.11
C LEU A 39 2.42 13.25 5.84
N ARG A 40 3.26 13.97 5.09
CA ARG A 40 4.08 15.07 5.63
C ARG A 40 3.22 16.21 6.16
N ASP A 41 2.15 16.54 5.44
CA ASP A 41 1.41 17.80 5.65
C ASP A 41 0.12 17.65 6.47
N MET A 42 -0.38 16.42 6.69
CA MET A 42 -1.63 16.18 7.43
C MET A 42 -1.49 16.35 8.94
N GLY A 43 -0.31 16.07 9.49
CA GLY A 43 -0.02 16.15 10.92
C GLY A 43 0.55 17.49 11.39
N GLY A 44 0.76 18.45 10.47
CA GLY A 44 1.44 19.71 10.78
C GLY A 44 2.92 19.53 11.13
N HIS A 45 3.49 20.50 11.85
CA HIS A 45 4.91 20.47 12.25
C HIS A 45 5.17 19.36 13.26
N PHE A 46 6.25 18.59 13.08
CA PHE A 46 6.69 17.55 14.01
C PHE A 46 7.33 18.19 15.28
N PRO A 47 6.81 17.97 16.49
CA PRO A 47 7.33 18.49 17.74
C PRO A 47 8.69 17.86 18.05
N LEU A 48 9.66 18.70 18.40
CA LEU A 48 11.02 18.26 18.70
C LEU A 48 11.08 17.35 19.93
N GLU A 49 10.12 17.49 20.84
CA GLU A 49 9.98 16.66 22.04
C GLU A 49 9.76 15.19 21.70
N CYS A 50 9.16 14.89 20.53
CA CYS A 50 8.97 13.52 20.05
C CYS A 50 10.26 12.90 19.48
N LEU A 51 11.30 13.70 19.18
CA LEU A 51 12.59 13.19 18.68
C LEU A 51 13.48 12.61 19.78
N GLN A 52 13.24 12.97 21.05
CA GLN A 52 14.06 12.52 22.17
C GLN A 52 13.73 11.07 22.58
N GLU A 53 12.53 10.61 22.26
CA GLU A 53 12.08 9.24 22.47
C GLU A 53 12.42 8.40 21.22
N ASN A 54 13.69 8.02 21.08
CA ASN A 54 14.13 7.19 19.95
C ASN A 54 13.56 5.76 20.05
N VAL A 55 12.51 5.48 19.28
CA VAL A 55 12.07 4.11 18.99
C VAL A 55 12.75 3.67 17.69
N PHE A 56 13.83 2.91 17.80
CA PHE A 56 14.49 2.36 16.63
C PHE A 56 13.68 1.20 16.05
N MET A 57 13.21 1.35 14.82
CA MET A 57 12.60 0.27 14.06
C MET A 57 13.19 0.22 12.67
N ALA A 58 13.98 -0.81 12.41
CA ALA A 58 14.64 -0.97 11.13
C ALA A 58 13.62 -1.25 10.03
N PHE A 59 13.65 -0.43 8.98
CA PHE A 59 12.87 -0.69 7.77
C PHE A 59 13.34 -1.99 7.10
N PRO A 60 12.44 -2.92 6.72
CA PRO A 60 12.80 -4.20 6.12
C PRO A 60 13.16 -4.04 4.63
N ALA A 61 14.23 -3.31 4.31
CA ALA A 61 14.67 -3.03 2.93
C ALA A 61 14.86 -4.30 2.08
N THR A 62 15.23 -5.43 2.70
CA THR A 62 15.37 -6.72 2.02
C THR A 62 14.05 -7.27 1.47
N ALA A 63 12.89 -6.79 1.92
CA ALA A 63 11.60 -7.12 1.32
C ALA A 63 11.47 -6.56 -0.11
N PHE A 64 12.15 -5.45 -0.40
CA PHE A 64 12.12 -4.77 -1.70
C PHE A 64 13.37 -5.03 -2.56
N ALA A 65 14.30 -5.85 -2.06
CA ALA A 65 15.54 -6.14 -2.78
C ALA A 65 15.24 -6.87 -4.10
N SER A 66 15.71 -6.30 -5.21
CA SER A 66 15.62 -6.91 -6.53
C SER A 66 16.99 -7.40 -7.01
N SER A 67 17.11 -8.66 -7.44
CA SER A 67 18.30 -9.19 -8.12
C SER A 67 18.33 -8.94 -9.64
N GLY A 68 17.35 -8.21 -10.19
CA GLY A 68 17.30 -7.86 -11.63
C GLY A 68 16.69 -8.91 -12.57
N GLU A 69 16.30 -10.08 -12.06
CA GLU A 69 15.67 -11.16 -12.85
C GLU A 69 14.15 -10.93 -13.05
N PRO A 70 13.50 -11.41 -14.14
CA PRO A 70 12.08 -11.14 -14.43
C PRO A 70 11.10 -11.59 -13.34
N GLN A 71 11.47 -12.65 -12.60
CA GLN A 71 10.70 -13.21 -11.48
C GLN A 71 10.66 -12.25 -10.28
N VAL A 72 11.60 -11.30 -10.23
CA VAL A 72 11.83 -10.37 -9.13
C VAL A 72 10.94 -9.12 -9.23
N ASN A 73 10.52 -8.75 -10.44
CA ASN A 73 9.51 -7.69 -10.60
C ASN A 73 8.21 -8.07 -9.87
N ARG A 74 7.79 -9.33 -9.93
CA ARG A 74 6.60 -9.82 -9.19
C ARG A 74 6.79 -9.67 -7.68
N GLN A 75 7.96 -10.02 -7.15
CA GLN A 75 8.23 -9.92 -5.70
C GLN A 75 8.22 -8.48 -5.19
N LEU A 76 8.74 -7.56 -6.01
CA LEU A 76 8.68 -6.14 -5.73
C LEU A 76 7.24 -5.63 -5.72
N TYR A 77 6.43 -6.00 -6.72
CA TYR A 77 5.01 -5.64 -6.76
C TYR A 77 4.23 -6.21 -5.58
N ASP A 78 4.47 -7.47 -5.20
CA ASP A 78 3.86 -8.11 -4.02
C ASP A 78 4.19 -7.33 -2.74
N SER A 79 5.45 -6.94 -2.58
CA SER A 79 5.90 -6.18 -1.41
C SER A 79 5.28 -4.79 -1.33
N ILE A 80 5.11 -4.12 -2.48
CA ILE A 80 4.39 -2.84 -2.56
C ILE A 80 2.91 -3.03 -2.20
N TYR A 81 2.24 -4.04 -2.78
CA TYR A 81 0.84 -4.35 -2.49
C TYR A 81 0.59 -4.63 -1.00
N GLU A 82 1.43 -5.48 -0.39
CA GLU A 82 1.32 -5.76 1.04
C GLU A 82 1.63 -4.52 1.90
N THR A 83 2.55 -3.65 1.48
CA THR A 83 2.81 -2.38 2.15
C THR A 83 1.58 -1.47 2.12
N LEU A 84 0.92 -1.34 0.97
CA LEU A 84 -0.29 -0.53 0.84
C LEU A 84 -1.42 -1.05 1.74
N LYS A 85 -1.63 -2.37 1.80
CA LYS A 85 -2.62 -2.99 2.71
C LYS A 85 -2.32 -2.76 4.18
N ASN A 86 -1.06 -2.84 4.57
CA ASN A 86 -0.67 -2.54 5.96
C ASN A 86 -0.87 -1.06 6.29
N ILE A 87 -0.57 -0.14 5.37
CA ILE A 87 -0.87 1.29 5.53
C ILE A 87 -2.38 1.50 5.66
N ASP A 88 -3.20 0.94 4.77
CA ASP A 88 -4.66 1.03 4.86
C ASP A 88 -5.18 0.56 6.22
N THR A 89 -4.69 -0.58 6.70
CA THR A 89 -5.04 -1.11 8.02
C THR A 89 -4.67 -0.16 9.16
N LEU A 90 -3.46 0.43 9.11
CA LEU A 90 -2.98 1.34 10.14
C LEU A 90 -3.82 2.62 10.20
N PHE A 91 -4.24 3.13 9.05
CA PHE A 91 -4.97 4.39 8.91
C PHE A 91 -6.49 4.25 8.88
N ARG A 92 -7.05 3.04 8.94
CA ARG A 92 -8.52 2.82 9.09
C ARG A 92 -8.97 2.66 10.54
N THR A 93 -8.09 2.86 11.51
CA THR A 93 -8.43 2.70 12.92
C THR A 93 -9.19 3.93 13.44
N ASP A 94 -10.19 3.71 14.31
CA ASP A 94 -10.94 4.79 14.98
C ASP A 94 -10.08 5.56 16.01
N GLU A 95 -8.86 5.07 16.26
CA GLU A 95 -7.88 5.64 17.20
C GLU A 95 -7.01 6.73 16.55
N LEU A 96 -7.31 7.14 15.31
CA LEU A 96 -6.54 8.18 14.63
C LEU A 96 -6.71 9.55 15.30
N PRO A 97 -5.66 10.40 15.29
CA PRO A 97 -5.73 11.70 15.94
C PRO A 97 -6.70 12.66 15.25
N THR A 98 -7.61 13.23 16.03
CA THR A 98 -8.59 14.22 15.53
C THR A 98 -7.96 15.55 15.11
N MET A 99 -6.73 15.84 15.54
CA MET A 99 -6.01 17.06 15.19
C MET A 99 -5.32 17.03 13.83
N TRP A 100 -5.30 15.87 13.16
CA TRP A 100 -4.89 15.82 11.76
C TRP A 100 -5.89 16.57 10.89
N ASP A 101 -5.38 17.13 9.79
CA ASP A 101 -6.21 17.66 8.73
C ASP A 101 -7.06 16.52 8.14
N GLN A 102 -8.34 16.51 8.51
CA GLN A 102 -9.27 15.41 8.16
C GLN A 102 -9.48 15.31 6.66
N GLN A 103 -9.45 16.43 5.92
CA GLN A 103 -9.59 16.42 4.47
C GLN A 103 -8.36 15.79 3.81
N LYS A 104 -7.15 16.10 4.30
CA LYS A 104 -5.92 15.46 3.80
C LYS A 104 -5.83 13.98 4.20
N LEU A 105 -6.29 13.63 5.39
CA LEU A 105 -6.36 12.24 5.85
C LEU A 105 -7.31 11.42 4.97
N GLU A 106 -8.52 11.91 4.74
CA GLU A 106 -9.49 11.25 3.86
C GLU A 106 -8.93 11.11 2.45
N TYR A 107 -8.29 12.15 1.92
CA TYR A 107 -7.68 12.08 0.60
C TYR A 107 -6.52 11.07 0.55
N PHE A 108 -5.71 11.00 1.59
CA PHE A 108 -4.65 10.00 1.72
C PHE A 108 -5.22 8.58 1.72
N GLN A 109 -6.22 8.30 2.55
CA GLN A 109 -6.89 7.00 2.63
C GLN A 109 -7.50 6.60 1.27
N ASN A 110 -8.14 7.54 0.58
CA ASN A 110 -8.71 7.31 -0.75
C ASN A 110 -7.65 6.96 -1.81
N ILE A 111 -6.49 7.63 -1.79
CA ILE A 111 -5.40 7.30 -2.70
C ILE A 111 -4.81 5.92 -2.39
N ILE A 112 -4.62 5.59 -1.11
CA ILE A 112 -4.13 4.26 -0.69
C ILE A 112 -5.09 3.17 -1.15
N TYR A 113 -6.39 3.33 -0.87
CA TYR A 113 -7.43 2.41 -1.31
C TYR A 113 -7.40 2.20 -2.84
N ARG A 114 -7.33 3.29 -3.62
CA ARG A 114 -7.21 3.19 -5.07
C ARG A 114 -5.96 2.44 -5.51
N GLN A 115 -4.81 2.70 -4.91
CA GLN A 115 -3.57 1.99 -5.27
C GLN A 115 -3.66 0.50 -4.96
N ILE A 116 -4.38 0.09 -3.91
CA ILE A 116 -4.65 -1.32 -3.60
C ILE A 116 -5.51 -1.95 -4.70
N GLU A 117 -6.62 -1.31 -5.08
CA GLU A 117 -7.48 -1.81 -6.17
C GLU A 117 -6.71 -1.92 -7.50
N GLU A 118 -5.90 -0.92 -7.84
CA GLU A 118 -5.11 -0.89 -9.08
C GLU A 118 -3.98 -1.94 -9.09
N SER A 119 -3.60 -2.49 -7.93
CA SER A 119 -2.55 -3.50 -7.78
C SER A 119 -3.07 -4.88 -7.35
N GLU A 120 -4.38 -5.08 -7.23
CA GLU A 120 -4.98 -6.35 -6.81
C GLU A 120 -4.60 -7.53 -7.72
N CYS A 121 -4.39 -7.27 -9.02
CA CYS A 121 -3.94 -8.26 -9.99
C CYS A 121 -2.55 -8.88 -9.69
N VAL A 122 -1.81 -8.29 -8.74
CA VAL A 122 -0.55 -8.84 -8.21
C VAL A 122 -0.83 -9.97 -7.20
N SER A 123 -2.00 -9.94 -6.54
CA SER A 123 -2.44 -10.92 -5.53
C SER A 123 -2.45 -12.34 -6.10
N THR A 124 -1.35 -13.05 -5.89
CA THR A 124 -1.21 -14.44 -6.30
C THR A 124 -1.00 -15.29 -5.06
N TYR A 125 -1.94 -16.19 -4.78
CA TYR A 125 -2.10 -16.96 -3.54
C TYR A 125 -0.89 -17.82 -3.07
N LEU A 126 0.23 -17.89 -3.81
CA LEU A 126 1.23 -18.94 -3.60
C LEU A 126 2.71 -18.48 -3.55
N GLY A 127 2.98 -17.18 -3.47
CA GLY A 127 4.34 -16.66 -3.69
C GLY A 127 5.24 -16.49 -2.47
N GLN A 128 4.86 -15.65 -1.51
CA GLN A 128 5.87 -14.90 -0.74
C GLN A 128 5.48 -14.66 0.72
N TYR A 129 5.27 -15.75 1.46
CA TYR A 129 5.05 -15.71 2.91
C TYR A 129 6.14 -14.93 3.65
N ARG A 130 7.39 -14.92 3.15
CA ARG A 130 8.51 -14.27 3.85
C ARG A 130 8.44 -12.74 3.79
N GLN A 131 8.28 -12.15 2.62
CA GLN A 131 8.18 -10.70 2.43
C GLN A 131 6.95 -10.15 3.16
N ALA A 132 5.79 -10.78 2.94
CA ALA A 132 4.55 -10.42 3.62
C ALA A 132 4.72 -10.53 5.14
N LYS A 133 5.35 -11.59 5.68
CA LYS A 133 5.60 -11.73 7.12
C LYS A 133 6.53 -10.64 7.67
N MET A 134 7.59 -10.28 6.96
CA MET A 134 8.51 -9.20 7.36
C MET A 134 7.77 -7.86 7.42
N LEU A 135 7.02 -7.52 6.38
CA LEU A 135 6.23 -6.29 6.31
C LEU A 135 5.14 -6.27 7.40
N ASN A 136 4.37 -7.34 7.54
CA ASN A 136 3.33 -7.45 8.57
C ASN A 136 3.89 -7.33 9.99
N THR A 137 5.11 -7.85 10.23
CA THR A 137 5.78 -7.71 11.53
C THR A 137 6.24 -6.28 11.77
N TYR A 138 6.82 -5.63 10.75
CA TYR A 138 7.23 -4.23 10.82
C TYR A 138 6.03 -3.32 11.13
N PHE A 139 4.94 -3.41 10.37
CA PHE A 139 3.74 -2.59 10.58
C PHE A 139 3.02 -2.91 11.89
N ARG A 140 3.02 -4.16 12.34
CA ARG A 140 2.49 -4.52 13.66
C ARG A 140 3.29 -3.88 14.78
N ASN A 141 4.61 -3.83 14.67
CA ASN A 141 5.45 -3.14 15.65
C ASN A 141 5.16 -1.63 15.65
N ILE A 142 4.95 -1.02 14.47
CA ILE A 142 4.51 0.38 14.37
C ILE A 142 3.20 0.55 15.15
N ALA A 143 2.18 -0.26 14.87
CA ALA A 143 0.89 -0.20 15.55
C ALA A 143 1.02 -0.37 17.08
N ALA A 144 1.90 -1.28 17.55
CA ALA A 144 2.15 -1.50 18.96
C ALA A 144 2.78 -0.27 19.63
N VAL A 145 3.80 0.33 19.00
CA VAL A 145 4.45 1.55 19.49
C VAL A 145 3.46 2.70 19.55
N LEU A 146 2.64 2.85 18.52
CA LEU A 146 1.59 3.87 18.49
C LEU A 146 0.63 3.67 19.65
N LYS A 147 0.11 2.45 19.85
CA LYS A 147 -0.79 2.14 20.96
C LYS A 147 -0.20 2.39 22.35
N GLU A 148 1.10 2.18 22.53
CA GLU A 148 1.81 2.46 23.78
C GLU A 148 1.98 3.97 24.02
N LYS A 149 2.09 4.77 22.95
CA LYS A 149 2.32 6.21 22.99
C LYS A 149 1.00 7.00 23.00
N VAL A 150 0.31 7.01 24.15
CA VAL A 150 -0.99 7.70 24.31
C VAL A 150 -0.92 9.23 24.06
N GLY A 151 -1.89 9.78 23.32
CA GLY A 151 -2.19 11.22 23.26
C GLY A 151 -1.47 12.00 22.15
N TYR A 152 -1.09 13.25 22.41
CA TYR A 152 -0.53 14.20 21.42
C TYR A 152 0.77 13.72 20.73
N LYS A 153 1.43 12.69 21.28
CA LYS A 153 2.67 12.12 20.75
C LYS A 153 2.41 11.13 19.61
N GLN A 154 1.26 10.45 19.58
CA GLN A 154 0.92 9.47 18.55
C GLN A 154 0.83 10.07 17.14
N ILE A 155 0.47 11.37 17.08
CA ILE A 155 0.30 12.20 15.87
C ILE A 155 1.55 12.29 15.00
N HIS A 156 2.72 12.28 15.63
CA HIS A 156 3.96 12.63 14.96
C HIS A 156 4.76 11.38 14.58
N TYR A 157 4.77 10.35 15.41
CA TYR A 157 5.36 9.05 15.06
C TYR A 157 4.77 8.43 13.80
N ASN A 158 3.44 8.53 13.63
CA ASN A 158 2.71 8.09 12.44
C ASN A 158 3.26 8.70 11.14
N GLY A 159 3.50 10.02 11.14
CA GLY A 159 4.00 10.73 9.97
C GLY A 159 5.43 10.32 9.63
N LYS A 160 6.35 10.40 10.61
CA LYS A 160 7.78 10.20 10.35
C LYS A 160 8.14 8.77 9.93
N GLN A 161 7.61 7.76 10.63
CA GLN A 161 7.94 6.36 10.34
C GLN A 161 7.38 5.90 8.98
N CYS A 162 6.16 6.35 8.64
CA CYS A 162 5.58 6.09 7.32
C CYS A 162 6.23 6.96 6.23
N LEU A 163 6.68 8.19 6.51
CA LEU A 163 7.45 9.02 5.57
C LEU A 163 8.78 8.35 5.21
N ASP A 164 9.49 7.80 6.20
CA ASP A 164 10.74 7.06 6.00
C ASP A 164 10.52 5.77 5.19
N THR A 165 9.31 5.18 5.29
CA THR A 165 8.91 3.98 4.52
C THR A 165 8.46 4.30 3.09
N ILE A 166 7.81 5.45 2.86
CA ILE A 166 7.28 5.87 1.55
C ILE A 166 8.35 6.61 0.70
N SER A 167 9.42 7.12 1.31
CA SER A 167 10.48 7.88 0.64
C SER A 167 11.64 7.05 0.07
N MET A 168 11.67 5.73 0.30
CA MET A 168 12.61 4.78 -0.31
C MET A 168 11.98 4.07 -1.52
#